data_AF-A0A6I3LJW4-F1
#
_entry.id   AF-A0A6I3LJW4-F1
#
_cell.length_a   1.000
_cell.length_b   1.000
_cell.length_c   1.000
_cell.angle_alpha   90.00
_cell.angle_beta   90.00
_cell.angle_gamma   90.00
#
_symmetry.space_group_name_H-M   'P 1'
#
loop_
_entity.id
_entity.type
_entity.pdbx_description
1 polymer ?
#
loop_
_entity_poly.entity_id
_entity_poly.type
_entity_poly.pdbx_seq_one_letter_code
_entity_poly.pdbx_strand_id
1 'polypeptide(L)'
;VLLGLGLIVFAVAFKLSLAPFHKWTPDVYAGAPTPIATFLATAAKVATIGLFVRYILTSGAILVDSIVTILTVIAVLSILVGNFL
;
A
#
# COMPACT_ATOMS: atom_id res chain seq x y z
N VAL A 1 -19.39 -3.38 7.45
CA VAL A 1 -18.52 -4.09 6.46
C VAL A 1 -17.69 -3.12 5.63
N LEU A 2 -18.29 -2.18 4.90
CA LEU A 2 -17.57 -1.18 4.08
C LEU A 2 -16.49 -0.39 4.85
N LEU A 3 -16.80 0.13 6.04
CA LEU A 3 -15.82 0.82 6.89
C LEU A 3 -14.62 -0.07 7.25
N GLY A 4 -14.87 -1.34 7.60
CA GLY A 4 -13.81 -2.29 7.92
C GLY A 4 -12.89 -2.57 6.73
N LEU A 5 -13.47 -2.77 5.54
CA LEU A 5 -12.71 -2.92 4.29
C LEU A 5 -11.89 -1.66 3.97
N GLY A 6 -12.48 -0.47 4.13
CA GLY A 6 -11.78 0.80 3.95
C GLY A 6 -10.58 0.95 4.87
N LEU A 7 -10.72 0.58 6.15
CA LEU A 7 -9.60 0.60 7.11
C LEU A 7 -8.50 -0.41 6.77
N ILE A 8 -8.86 -1.57 6.23
CA ILE A 8 -7.88 -2.57 5.75
C ILE A 8 -7.12 -2.04 4.54
N VAL A 9 -7.82 -1.45 3.56
CA VAL A 9 -7.20 -0.80 2.40
C VAL A 9 -6.27 0.33 2.84
N PHE A 10 -6.69 1.16 3.80
CA PHE A 10 -5.83 2.20 4.39
C PHE A 10 -4.56 1.62 5.00
N ALA A 11 -4.67 0.60 5.85
CA ALA A 11 -3.52 0.00 6.53
C ALA A 11 -2.50 -0.60 5.53
N VAL A 12 -3.00 -1.26 4.49
CA VAL A 12 -2.16 -1.84 3.43
C VAL A 12 -1.52 -0.74 2.59
N ALA A 13 -2.28 0.27 2.19
CA ALA A 13 -1.78 1.39 1.40
C ALA A 13 -0.68 2.17 2.15
N PHE A 14 -0.84 2.38 3.45
CA PHE A 14 0.19 2.97 4.31
C PHE A 14 1.47 2.11 4.35
N LYS A 15 1.34 0.79 4.60
CA LYS A 15 2.47 -0.14 4.67
C LYS A 15 3.23 -0.25 3.36
N LEU A 16 2.56 -0.11 2.22
CA LEU A 16 3.15 -0.14 0.89
C LEU A 16 3.68 1.22 0.42
N SER A 17 3.46 2.30 1.19
CA SER A 17 3.78 3.66 0.79
C SER A 17 3.01 4.12 -0.46
N LEU A 18 1.74 3.74 -0.58
CA LEU A 18 0.88 4.17 -1.70
C LEU A 18 0.32 5.57 -1.43
N ALA A 19 0.16 6.38 -2.47
CA ALA A 19 -0.51 7.67 -2.35
C ALA A 19 -2.00 7.51 -2.02
N PRO A 20 -2.55 8.36 -1.13
CA PRO A 20 -1.94 9.55 -0.50
C PRO A 20 -1.15 9.28 0.80
N PHE A 21 -0.95 8.03 1.21
CA PHE A 21 -0.39 7.63 2.51
C PHE A 21 1.14 7.42 2.52
N HIS A 22 1.86 7.98 1.54
CA HIS A 22 3.30 7.74 1.32
C HIS A 22 4.23 8.73 2.04
N LYS A 23 3.69 9.82 2.62
CA LYS A 23 4.50 10.97 3.10
C LYS A 23 5.61 10.62 4.10
N TRP A 24 5.42 9.57 4.90
CA TRP A 24 6.43 9.12 5.87
C TRP A 24 7.67 8.48 5.21
N THR A 25 7.56 8.02 3.97
CA THR A 25 8.55 7.14 3.32
C THR A 25 9.88 7.85 3.05
N PRO A 26 9.93 9.07 2.49
CA PRO A 26 11.19 9.78 2.27
C PRO A 26 11.96 10.01 3.56
N ASP A 27 11.29 10.49 4.62
CA ASP A 27 11.92 10.82 5.90
C ASP A 27 12.49 9.57 6.58
N VAL A 28 11.75 8.45 6.57
CA VAL A 28 12.20 7.20 7.18
C VAL A 28 13.32 6.55 6.37
N TYR A 29 13.28 6.61 5.04
CA TYR A 29 14.35 6.05 4.21
C TYR A 29 15.65 6.86 4.35
N ALA A 30 15.56 8.18 4.47
CA ALA A 30 16.71 9.05 4.70
C ALA A 30 17.27 8.91 6.12
N GLY A 31 16.40 8.75 7.13
CA GLY A 31 16.80 8.68 8.54
C GLY A 31 17.27 7.30 9.02
N ALA A 32 16.98 6.22 8.29
CA ALA A 32 17.34 4.87 8.69
C ALA A 32 18.73 4.45 8.19
N PRO A 33 19.47 3.59 8.93
CA PRO A 33 20.65 2.91 8.42
C PRO A 33 20.34 2.17 7.11
N THR A 34 21.27 2.21 6.15
CA THR A 34 21.08 1.66 4.80
C THR A 34 20.53 0.23 4.78
N PRO A 35 21.02 -0.73 5.60
CA PRO A 35 20.48 -2.09 5.59
C PRO A 35 19.00 -2.15 6.00
N ILE A 36 18.58 -1.28 6.92
CA ILE A 36 17.21 -1.20 7.43
C ILE A 36 16.30 -0.57 6.39
N ALA A 37 16.73 0.51 5.74
CA ALA A 37 15.99 1.14 4.64
C ALA A 37 15.77 0.15 3.49
N THR A 38 16.80 -0.61 3.10
CA THR A 38 16.70 -1.63 2.05
C THR A 38 15.73 -2.75 2.43
N PHE A 39 15.78 -3.25 3.67
CA PHE A 39 14.83 -4.26 4.15
C PHE A 39 13.38 -3.77 4.12
N LEU A 40 13.16 -2.52 4.56
CA LEU A 40 11.84 -1.90 4.57
C LEU A 40 11.30 -1.66 3.15
N ALA A 41 12.18 -1.27 2.22
CA ALA A 41 11.83 -1.04 0.82
C ALA A 41 11.53 -2.32 0.03
N THR A 42 12.03 -3.47 0.49
CA THR A 42 11.93 -4.74 -0.25
C THR A 42 11.09 -5.77 0.52
N ALA A 43 11.70 -6.52 1.44
CA ALA A 43 11.10 -7.66 2.13
C ALA A 43 9.77 -7.29 2.83
N ALA A 44 9.73 -6.15 3.51
CA ALA A 44 8.50 -5.70 4.19
C ALA A 44 7.35 -5.41 3.20
N LYS A 45 7.66 -4.82 2.03
CA LYS A 45 6.65 -4.56 0.99
C LYS A 45 6.18 -5.84 0.32
N VAL A 46 7.10 -6.75 -0.02
CA VAL A 46 6.75 -8.07 -0.61
C VAL A 46 5.86 -8.87 0.32
N ALA A 47 6.18 -8.94 1.62
CA ALA A 47 5.36 -9.61 2.61
C ALA A 47 3.95 -9.00 2.71
N THR A 48 3.85 -7.66 2.66
CA THR A 48 2.57 -6.95 2.70
C THR A 48 1.74 -7.22 1.45
N ILE A 49 2.35 -7.23 0.26
CA ILE A 49 1.66 -7.61 -0.99
C ILE A 49 1.14 -9.04 -0.91
N GLY A 50 1.96 -9.99 -0.45
CA GLY A 50 1.55 -11.38 -0.27
C GLY A 50 0.35 -11.55 0.67
N LEU A 51 0.38 -10.85 1.81
CA LEU A 51 -0.74 -10.80 2.74
C LEU A 51 -2.01 -10.21 2.09
N PHE A 52 -1.87 -9.12 1.36
CA PHE A 52 -3.03 -8.43 0.77
C PHE A 52 -3.67 -9.22 -0.36
N VAL A 53 -2.88 -9.83 -1.24
CA VAL A 53 -3.37 -10.72 -2.30
C VAL A 53 -4.14 -11.89 -1.68
N ARG A 54 -3.57 -12.54 -0.65
CA ARG A 54 -4.27 -13.63 0.06
C ARG A 54 -5.58 -13.14 0.68
N TYR A 55 -5.59 -11.98 1.33
CA TYR A 55 -6.78 -11.41 1.94
C TYR A 55 -7.88 -11.15 0.90
N ILE A 56 -7.56 -10.48 -0.20
CA ILE A 56 -8.54 -10.13 -1.24
C ILE A 56 -9.15 -11.37 -1.88
N LEU A 57 -8.35 -12.40 -2.17
CA LEU A 57 -8.83 -13.64 -2.78
C LEU A 57 -9.70 -14.45 -1.82
N THR A 58 -9.30 -14.57 -0.55
CA THR A 58 -10.04 -15.36 0.45
C THR A 58 -11.32 -14.69 0.94
N SER A 59 -11.34 -13.35 1.01
CA SER A 59 -12.52 -12.59 1.47
C SER A 59 -13.54 -12.32 0.36
N GLY A 60 -13.19 -12.54 -0.91
CA GLY A 60 -14.02 -12.15 -2.05
C GLY A 60 -14.08 -10.62 -2.27
N ALA A 61 -13.25 -9.84 -1.58
CA ALA A 61 -13.28 -8.37 -1.67
C ALA A 61 -13.02 -7.84 -3.09
N ILE A 62 -12.37 -8.62 -3.96
CA ILE A 62 -12.15 -8.26 -5.37
C ILE A 62 -13.45 -8.17 -6.17
N LEU A 63 -14.52 -8.83 -5.72
CA LEU A 63 -15.83 -8.82 -6.38
C LEU A 63 -16.63 -7.57 -6.06
N VAL A 64 -16.12 -6.69 -5.18
CA VAL A 64 -16.77 -5.44 -4.82
C VAL A 64 -16.22 -4.33 -5.71
N ASP A 65 -17.01 -3.85 -6.67
CA ASP A 65 -16.61 -2.83 -7.66
C ASP A 65 -16.03 -1.56 -7.01
N SER A 66 -16.58 -1.14 -5.86
CA SER A 66 -16.06 0.01 -5.13
C SER A 66 -14.62 -0.20 -4.63
N ILE A 67 -14.26 -1.42 -4.24
CA ILE A 67 -12.87 -1.75 -3.82
C ILE A 67 -11.95 -1.73 -5.03
N VAL A 68 -12.37 -2.29 -6.16
CA VAL A 68 -11.60 -2.25 -7.41
C VAL A 68 -11.35 -0.79 -7.84
N THR A 69 -12.39 0.05 -7.77
CA THR A 69 -12.31 1.49 -8.07
C THR A 69 -11.33 2.21 -7.13
N ILE A 70 -11.42 1.96 -5.81
CA ILE A 70 -10.51 2.57 -4.84
C ILE A 70 -9.06 2.15 -5.11
N LEU A 71 -8.81 0.87 -5.38
CA LEU A 71 -7.47 0.36 -5.67
C LEU A 71 -6.90 0.95 -6.97
N THR A 72 -7.72 1.12 -8.01
CA THR A 72 -7.30 1.76 -9.26
C THR A 72 -6.97 3.23 -9.05
N VAL A 73 -7.77 3.98 -8.29
CA VAL A 73 -7.47 5.37 -7.94
C VAL A 73 -6.14 5.47 -7.17
N ILE A 74 -5.94 4.63 -6.16
CA ILE A 74 -4.68 4.58 -5.39
C ILE A 74 -3.49 4.25 -6.30
N ALA A 75 -3.65 3.30 -7.22
CA ALA A 75 -2.59 2.91 -8.15
C ALA A 75 -2.21 4.07 -9.09
N VAL A 76 -3.19 4.70 -9.73
CA VAL A 76 -2.97 5.86 -10.61
C VAL A 76 -2.29 6.99 -9.84
N LEU A 77 -2.81 7.35 -8.66
CA LEU A 77 -2.21 8.38 -7.83
C LEU A 77 -0.78 8.03 -7.42
N SER A 78 -0.50 6.78 -7.05
CA SER A 78 0.84 6.36 -6.62
C SER A 78 1.83 6.40 -7.77
N ILE A 79 1.43 5.99 -8.98
CA ILE A 79 2.28 6.07 -10.17
C ILE A 79 2.56 7.53 -10.51
N LEU A 80 1.54 8.39 -10.57
CA LEU A 80 1.74 9.81 -10.88
C LEU A 80 2.63 10.46 -9.83
N VAL A 81 2.23 10.40 -8.56
CA VAL A 81 2.94 11.07 -7.47
C VAL A 81 4.36 10.53 -7.31
N GLY A 82 4.58 9.22 -7.44
CA GLY A 82 5.91 8.62 -7.29
C GLY A 82 6.87 8.88 -8.46
N ASN A 83 6.37 9.32 -9.62
CA ASN A 83 7.22 9.72 -10.75
C ASN A 83 7.44 11.24 -10.82
N PHE A 84 6.49 12.05 -10.32
CA PHE A 84 6.57 13.52 -10.38
C PHE A 84 7.21 14.17 -9.13
N LEU A 85 7.19 13.49 -7.98
CA LEU A 85 7.92 13.90 -6.76
C LEU A 85 9.26 13.18 -6.68
#